data_AF-A0A6C2C7E8-F1
#
_entry.id   AF-A0A6C2C7E8-F1
#
_cell.length_a   1.000
_cell.length_b   1.000
_cell.length_c   1.000
_cell.angle_alpha   90.00
_cell.angle_beta   90.00
_cell.angle_gamma   90.00
#
_symmetry.space_group_name_H-M   'P 1'
#
loop_
_entity.id
_entity.type
_entity.pdbx_description
1 polymer ?
#
loop_
_entity_poly.entity_id
_entity_poly.type
_entity_poly.pdbx_seq_one_letter_code
_entity_poly.pdbx_strand_id
1 'polypeptide(L)' 'MTEKLIQLRVSSDVKDKADKILTERGLSTQSAIKMFLTQIANTKETPFDNLFLAKGKE' A
#
# COMPACT_ATOMS: atom_id res chain seq x y z
N MET A 1 10.40 21.34 -2.00
CA MET A 1 10.12 20.06 -2.70
C MET A 1 8.79 20.20 -3.41
N THR A 2 8.69 19.79 -4.67
CA THR A 2 7.42 19.89 -5.42
C THR A 2 6.53 18.71 -5.05
N GLU A 3 5.44 18.97 -4.35
CA GLU A 3 4.44 17.95 -4.07
C GLU A 3 3.65 17.62 -5.34
N LYS A 4 3.37 16.34 -5.56
CA LYS A 4 2.58 15.84 -6.70
C LYS A 4 1.34 15.14 -6.16
N LEU A 5 0.19 15.41 -6.79
CA LEU A 5 -1.09 14.82 -6.43
C LEU A 5 -1.31 13.52 -7.20
N ILE A 6 -1.77 12.47 -6.51
CA ILE A 6 -2.10 11.17 -7.09
C ILE A 6 -3.61 10.99 -7.08
N GLN A 7 -4.21 10.78 -8.25
CA GLN A 7 -5.63 10.44 -8.40
C GLN A 7 -5.76 9.01 -8.93
N LEU A 8 -6.50 8.16 -8.21
CA LEU A 8 -6.72 6.76 -8.56
C LEU A 8 -8.22 6.48 -8.60
N ARG A 9 -8.67 5.69 -9.59
CA ARG A 9 -9.99 5.07 -9.56
C ARG A 9 -9.91 3.69 -8.92
N VAL A 10 -10.77 3.46 -7.93
CA VAL A 10 -10.86 2.22 -7.17
C VAL A 10 -12.33 2.02 -6.79
N SER A 11 -12.78 0.77 -6.72
CA SER A 11 -14.13 0.44 -6.27
C SER A 11 -14.40 1.04 -4.88
N SER A 12 -15.61 1.58 -4.68
CA SER A 12 -16.01 2.16 -3.39
C SER A 12 -15.84 1.15 -2.25
N ASP A 13 -16.32 -0.08 -2.44
CA ASP A 13 -16.21 -1.15 -1.43
C ASP A 13 -14.76 -1.43 -1.01
N VAL A 14 -13.83 -1.45 -1.97
CA VAL A 14 -12.40 -1.67 -1.69
C VAL A 14 -11.83 -0.51 -0.87
N LYS A 15 -12.18 0.73 -1.26
CA LYS A 15 -11.73 1.93 -0.56
C LYS A 15 -12.26 1.97 0.88
N ASP A 16 -13.55 1.73 1.06
CA ASP A 16 -14.20 1.81 2.38
C ASP A 16 -13.65 0.73 3.33
N LYS A 17 -13.43 -0.50 2.83
CA LYS A 17 -12.81 -1.58 3.62
C LYS A 17 -11.37 -1.24 4.01
N ALA A 18 -10.56 -0.76 3.06
CA ALA A 18 -9.18 -0.39 3.32
C ALA A 18 -9.09 0.75 4.34
N ASP A 19 -9.91 1.78 4.18
CA ASP A 19 -9.91 2.96 5.06
C ASP A 19 -10.30 2.58 6.49
N LYS A 20 -11.30 1.70 6.67
CA LYS A 20 -11.68 1.17 7.98
C LYS A 20 -10.51 0.45 8.65
N ILE A 21 -9.89 -0.51 7.97
CA ILE A 21 -8.78 -1.32 8.53
C ILE A 21 -7.58 -0.43 8.88
N LEU A 22 -7.26 0.53 8.02
CA LEU A 22 -6.14 1.45 8.24
C LEU A 22 -6.43 2.39 9.40
N THR A 23 -7.65 2.93 9.49
CA THR A 23 -8.07 3.82 10.59
C THR A 23 -8.04 3.10 11.93
N GLU A 24 -8.46 1.84 11.99
CA GLU A 24 -8.33 0.99 13.20
C GLU A 24 -6.87 0.84 13.66
N ARG A 25 -5.91 1.03 12.75
CA ARG A 25 -4.46 1.00 13.03
C ARG A 25 -3.84 2.38 13.18
N GLY A 26 -4.65 3.45 13.24
CA GLY A 26 -4.19 4.83 13.36
C GLY A 26 -3.57 5.40 12.07
N LEU A 27 -3.86 4.81 10.91
CA LEU A 27 -3.35 5.23 9.61
C LEU A 27 -4.48 5.72 8.72
N SER A 28 -4.26 6.81 7.99
CA SER A 28 -5.14 7.18 6.87
C SER A 28 -4.75 6.41 5.61
N THR A 29 -5.70 6.24 4.69
CA THR A 29 -5.44 5.69 3.35
C THR A 29 -4.31 6.45 2.62
N GLN A 30 -4.27 7.78 2.75
CA GLN A 30 -3.23 8.61 2.14
C GLN A 30 -1.85 8.35 2.75
N SER A 31 -1.75 8.24 4.07
CA SER A 31 -0.50 7.93 4.77
C SER A 31 0.02 6.54 4.39
N ALA A 32 -0.88 5.56 4.26
CA ALA A 32 -0.54 4.20 3.83
C ALA A 32 0.02 4.18 2.40
N ILE A 33 -0.63 4.88 1.46
CA ILE A 33 -0.14 5.00 0.07
C ILE A 33 1.22 5.70 0.03
N LYS A 34 1.40 6.77 0.80
CA LYS A 34 2.70 7.46 0.90
C LYS A 34 3.79 6.53 1.42
N MET A 35 3.51 5.76 2.47
CA MET A 35 4.44 4.80 3.04
C MET A 35 4.79 3.70 2.02
N PHE A 36 3.79 3.16 1.32
CA PHE A 36 3.97 2.16 0.28
C PHE A 36 4.89 2.64 -0.85
N LEU A 37 4.63 3.83 -1.39
CA LEU A 37 5.47 4.42 -2.46
C LEU A 37 6.89 4.71 -1.98
N THR A 38 7.02 5.18 -0.73
CA THR A 38 8.33 5.44 -0.12
C THR A 38 9.13 4.15 0.03
N GLN A 39 8.50 3.06 0.46
CA GLN A 39 9.16 1.76 0.58
C GLN A 39 9.65 1.29 -0.78
N ILE A 40 8.80 1.28 -1.81
CA ILE A 40 9.19 0.85 -3.16
C ILE A 40 10.38 1.67 -3.69
N ALA A 41 10.34 2.99 -3.50
CA ALA A 41 11.43 3.86 -3.95
C ALA A 41 12.77 3.56 -3.26
N ASN A 42 12.73 3.18 -1.97
CA ASN A 42 13.92 2.93 -1.17
C ASN A 42 14.46 1.50 -1.32
N THR A 43 13.58 0.49 -1.36
CA THR A 43 13.96 -0.94 -1.40
C THR A 43 14.08 -1.48 -2.83
N LYS A 44 13.45 -0.82 -3.81
CA LYS A 44 13.23 -1.34 -5.17
C LYS A 44 12.44 -2.66 -5.22
N GLU A 45 11.74 -2.97 -4.13
CA GLU A 45 10.90 -4.14 -3.96
C GLU A 45 9.50 -3.69 -3.59
N THR A 46 8.50 -4.31 -4.19
CA THR A 46 7.09 -4.19 -3.81
C THR A 46 6.81 -5.09 -2.60
N PRO A 47 5.82 -4.78 -1.76
CA PRO A 47 5.41 -5.68 -0.68
C PRO A 47 4.76 -6.98 -1.18
N PHE A 48 4.65 -7.16 -2.49
CA PHE A 48 4.18 -8.39 -3.13
C PHE A 48 5.32 -9.18 -3.77
N ASP A 49 6.54 -8.66 -3.77
CA ASP A 49 7.70 -9.46 -4.15
C ASP A 49 7.85 -10.60 -3.14
N ASN A 50 8.08 -11.81 -3.67
CA ASN A 50 8.17 -13.06 -2.91
C ASN A 50 6.86 -13.55 -2.25
N LEU A 51 5.69 -12.94 -2.51
CA LEU A 51 4.39 -13.35 -1.93
C LEU A 51 4.04 -14.82 -2.23
N PHE A 52 4.57 -15.37 -3.33
CA PHE A 52 4.31 -16.74 -3.79
C PHE A 52 5.52 -17.68 -3.67
N LEU A 53 6.67 -17.20 -3.20
CA LEU A 53 7.88 -18.03 -3.03
C LEU A 53 7.87 -18.84 -1.73
N ALA A 54 6.94 -18.53 -0.80
CA ALA A 54 6.77 -19.27 0.46
C ALA A 54 5.99 -20.60 0.31
N LYS A 55 6.16 -21.31 -0.82
CA LYS A 55 5.71 -22.70 -0.96
C LYS A 55 6.77 -23.59 -1.62
N GLY A 56 7.99 -23.51 -1.13
CA GLY A 56 9.04 -24.51 -1.33
C GLY A 56 9.55 -25.00 0.01
N LYS A 57 8.79 -25.88 0.67
CA LYS A 57 9.41 -26.89 1.55
C LYS A 57 9.73 -28.06 0.63
N GLU A 58 11.00 -28.19 0.26
CA GLU A 58 11.62 -29.45 -0.19
C GLU A 58 12.91 -29.64 0.61
#